data_AF-A0A2T2RWV0-F1
#
_entry.id   AF-A0A2T2RWV0-F1
#
_cell.length_a   1.000
_cell.length_b   1.000
_cell.length_c   1.000
_cell.angle_alpha   90.00
_cell.angle_beta   90.00
_cell.angle_gamma   90.00
#
_symmetry.space_group_name_H-M   'P 1'
#
loop_
_entity.id
_entity.type
_entity.pdbx_description
1 polymer ?
#
loop_
_entity_poly.entity_id
_entity_poly.type
_entity_poly.pdbx_seq_one_letter_code
_entity_poly.pdbx_strand_id
1 'polypeptide(L)'
;KRSSFEKAHGKNEFYLGEKDATGAVEIGVEGDAMGSNYKVRGQQICQVNRVMGPVAFTINTQDSLDTGEGYISTKYNAVFRNPNTDELRGKSEFEETYENVDGYYLPTREVVYSIDEGGKKTTTEFSFDKIELLEPATV
;
A
#
# COMPACT_ATOMS: atom_id res chain seq x y z
N LYS A 1 11.60 16.23 13.20
CA LYS A 1 13.00 15.70 13.17
C LYS A 1 12.96 14.40 12.36
N ARG A 2 13.63 14.31 11.20
CA ARG A 2 13.72 13.04 10.46
C ARG A 2 14.63 12.09 11.25
N SER A 3 14.19 10.85 11.47
CA SER A 3 15.05 9.76 11.96
C SER A 3 15.98 9.30 10.85
N SER A 4 17.20 8.86 11.19
CA SER A 4 18.06 8.18 10.24
C SER A 4 17.46 6.83 9.83
N PHE A 5 17.85 6.33 8.65
CA PHE A 5 17.45 4.99 8.18
C PHE A 5 17.78 3.92 9.23
N GLU A 6 19.02 3.92 9.72
CA GLU A 6 19.49 2.96 10.73
C GLU A 6 18.61 2.96 11.99
N LYS A 7 18.23 4.14 12.46
CA LYS A 7 17.36 4.26 13.63
C LYS A 7 15.94 3.77 13.36
N ALA A 8 15.44 3.95 12.15
CA ALA A 8 14.07 3.58 11.77
C ALA A 8 13.93 2.10 11.37
N HIS A 9 14.97 1.51 10.78
CA HIS A 9 14.89 0.22 10.11
C HIS A 9 16.01 -0.77 10.45
N GLY A 10 17.11 -0.32 11.08
CA GLY A 10 18.31 -1.15 11.32
C GLY A 10 18.10 -2.33 12.27
N LYS A 11 16.94 -2.42 12.92
CA LYS A 11 16.55 -3.55 13.77
C LYS A 11 15.65 -4.57 13.08
N ASN A 12 15.37 -4.39 11.79
CA ASN A 12 14.54 -5.33 11.04
C ASN A 12 15.43 -6.29 10.25
N GLU A 13 15.12 -7.57 10.34
CA GLU A 13 15.72 -8.62 9.51
C GLU A 13 14.68 -9.15 8.54
N PHE A 14 15.12 -9.53 7.34
CA PHE A 14 14.24 -9.99 6.26
C PHE A 14 14.64 -11.40 5.85
N TYR A 15 13.63 -12.25 5.64
CA TYR A 15 13.82 -13.61 5.15
C TYR A 15 12.80 -13.94 4.07
N LEU A 16 13.17 -14.88 3.20
CA LEU A 16 12.28 -15.43 2.19
C LEU A 16 11.47 -16.56 2.81
N GLY A 17 10.15 -16.48 2.68
CA GLY A 17 9.21 -17.54 3.03
C GLY A 17 8.88 -18.42 1.84
N GLU A 18 7.72 -19.07 1.89
CA GLU A 18 7.28 -19.99 0.84
C GLU A 18 6.77 -19.26 -0.41
N LYS A 19 6.84 -19.97 -1.55
CA LYS A 19 6.22 -19.54 -2.81
C LYS A 19 4.83 -20.15 -2.91
N ASP A 20 3.81 -19.32 -3.07
CA ASP A 20 2.43 -19.80 -3.23
C ASP A 20 2.11 -20.27 -4.66
N ALA A 21 0.91 -20.85 -4.83
CA ALA A 21 0.45 -21.40 -6.11
C ALA A 21 0.34 -20.35 -7.24
N THR A 22 0.27 -19.07 -6.90
CA THR A 22 0.26 -17.97 -7.90
C THR A 22 1.67 -17.54 -8.30
N GLY A 23 2.68 -18.12 -7.65
CA GLY A 23 4.08 -17.81 -7.82
C GLY A 23 4.56 -16.61 -7.00
N ALA A 24 3.75 -16.07 -6.10
CA ALA A 24 4.19 -15.03 -5.19
C ALA A 24 5.06 -15.62 -4.08
N VAL A 25 6.14 -14.94 -3.72
CA VAL A 25 7.08 -15.33 -2.66
C VAL A 25 6.83 -14.45 -1.44
N GLU A 26 6.66 -15.07 -0.28
CA GLU A 26 6.57 -14.35 0.98
C GLU A 26 7.92 -13.73 1.38
N ILE A 27 7.88 -12.52 1.90
CA ILE A 27 8.99 -11.85 2.56
C ILE A 27 8.57 -11.55 3.99
N GLY A 28 9.13 -12.31 4.93
CA GLY A 28 8.92 -12.10 6.35
C GLY A 28 9.80 -10.97 6.89
N VAL A 29 9.29 -10.25 7.89
CA VAL A 29 10.05 -9.20 8.60
C VAL A 29 10.08 -9.50 10.09
N GLU A 30 11.27 -9.70 10.63
CA GLU A 30 11.54 -9.89 12.05
C GLU A 30 12.05 -8.61 12.72
N GLY A 31 12.09 -8.61 14.05
CA GLY A 31 12.51 -7.46 14.86
C GLY A 31 11.36 -6.53 15.23
N ASP A 32 11.54 -5.22 15.06
CA ASP A 32 10.57 -4.18 15.47
C ASP A 32 9.35 -4.09 14.51
N ALA A 33 9.24 -4.97 13.52
CA ALA A 33 8.20 -4.97 12.49
C ALA A 33 6.84 -5.57 12.93
N MET A 34 6.69 -5.97 14.19
CA MET A 34 5.42 -6.44 14.80
C MET A 34 4.67 -7.52 13.97
N GLY A 35 5.40 -8.47 13.38
CA GLY A 35 4.78 -9.56 12.60
C GLY A 35 4.30 -9.15 11.20
N SER A 36 4.80 -8.04 10.67
CA SER A 36 4.56 -7.64 9.28
C SER A 36 5.19 -8.62 8.29
N ASN A 37 4.52 -8.83 7.16
CA ASN A 37 5.09 -9.55 6.03
C ASN A 37 4.56 -8.99 4.70
N TYR A 38 5.15 -9.44 3.60
CA TYR A 38 4.75 -9.06 2.25
C TYR A 38 4.73 -10.28 1.36
N LYS A 39 4.05 -10.16 0.21
CA LYS A 39 4.26 -11.07 -0.91
C LYS A 39 4.72 -10.30 -2.14
N VAL A 40 5.72 -10.84 -2.81
CA VAL A 40 6.26 -10.31 -4.07
C VAL A 40 6.00 -11.31 -5.19
N ARG A 41 5.47 -10.82 -6.31
CA ARG A 41 5.25 -11.61 -7.52
C ARG A 41 5.85 -10.87 -8.71
N GLY A 42 6.84 -11.49 -9.34
CA GLY A 42 7.66 -10.81 -10.34
C GLY A 42 8.43 -9.66 -9.70
N GLN A 43 8.20 -8.44 -10.19
CA GLN A 43 8.86 -7.21 -9.72
C GLN A 43 7.96 -6.35 -8.82
N GLN A 44 6.81 -6.88 -8.38
CA GLN A 44 5.78 -6.11 -7.68
C GLN A 44 5.46 -6.72 -6.31
N ILE A 45 5.27 -5.85 -5.32
CA ILE A 45 4.62 -6.24 -4.07
C ILE A 45 3.13 -6.45 -4.40
N CYS A 46 2.63 -7.67 -4.26
CA CYS A 46 1.23 -8.00 -4.52
C CYS A 46 0.38 -8.10 -3.24
N GLN A 47 1.03 -8.20 -2.07
CA GLN A 47 0.34 -8.18 -0.79
C GLN A 47 1.22 -7.54 0.28
N VAL A 48 0.60 -6.77 1.17
CA VAL A 48 1.23 -6.18 2.36
C VAL A 48 0.40 -6.57 3.58
N ASN A 49 1.03 -7.11 4.61
CA ASN A 49 0.42 -7.35 5.92
C ASN A 49 1.16 -6.56 6.98
N ARG A 50 0.43 -5.77 7.76
CA ARG A 50 0.99 -4.93 8.84
C ARG A 50 0.13 -5.01 10.08
N VAL A 51 0.79 -4.93 11.24
CA VAL A 51 0.15 -4.66 12.53
C VAL A 51 0.70 -3.34 13.04
N MET A 52 -0.18 -2.39 13.31
CA MET A 52 0.15 -1.06 13.83
C MET A 52 -0.75 -0.73 15.02
N GLY A 53 -0.21 -0.89 16.23
CA GLY A 53 -0.97 -0.68 17.46
C GLY A 53 -2.22 -1.57 17.51
N PRO A 54 -3.45 -1.02 17.58
CA PRO A 54 -4.67 -1.81 17.69
C PRO A 54 -5.24 -2.32 16.35
N VAL A 55 -4.55 -2.09 15.22
CA VAL A 55 -5.06 -2.42 13.88
C VAL A 55 -4.11 -3.33 13.14
N ALA A 56 -4.62 -4.46 12.65
CA ALA A 56 -3.99 -5.24 11.59
C ALA A 56 -4.63 -4.87 10.24
N PHE A 57 -3.83 -4.76 9.19
CA PHE A 57 -4.37 -4.61 7.85
C PHE A 57 -3.61 -5.40 6.80
N THR A 58 -4.37 -5.88 5.83
CA THR A 58 -3.88 -6.55 4.63
C THR A 58 -4.22 -5.70 3.42
N ILE A 59 -3.23 -5.30 2.64
CA ILE A 59 -3.42 -4.68 1.33
C ILE A 59 -3.17 -5.72 0.25
N ASN A 60 -4.10 -5.86 -0.69
CA ASN A 60 -3.94 -6.73 -1.86
C ASN A 60 -3.95 -5.89 -3.13
N THR A 61 -2.85 -5.91 -3.88
CA THR A 61 -2.74 -5.25 -5.18
C THR A 61 -3.42 -6.11 -6.25
N GLN A 62 -4.33 -5.50 -7.00
CA GLN A 62 -5.11 -6.15 -8.05
C GLN A 62 -4.58 -5.75 -9.43
N ASP A 63 -4.38 -4.44 -9.66
CA ASP A 63 -3.79 -3.91 -10.89
C ASP A 63 -2.71 -2.87 -10.56
N SER A 64 -1.77 -2.74 -11.50
CA SER A 64 -0.68 -1.77 -11.44
C SER A 64 -0.43 -1.15 -12.82
N LEU A 65 0.03 0.10 -12.83
CA LEU A 65 0.61 0.78 -13.97
C LEU A 65 2.13 0.54 -14.00
N ASP A 66 2.64 0.00 -15.10
CA ASP A 66 4.08 -0.05 -15.38
C ASP A 66 4.53 1.30 -15.93
N THR A 67 5.45 1.96 -15.24
CA THR A 67 5.95 3.28 -15.61
C THR A 67 7.19 3.23 -16.49
N GLY A 68 7.76 2.04 -16.73
CA GLY A 68 9.08 1.82 -17.29
C GLY A 68 10.22 1.91 -16.26
N GLU A 69 10.00 2.59 -15.12
CA GLU A 69 10.98 2.73 -14.03
C GLU A 69 10.51 2.04 -12.73
N GLY A 70 9.30 1.50 -12.73
CA GLY A 70 8.69 0.86 -11.57
C GLY A 70 7.20 0.60 -11.80
N TYR A 71 6.50 0.32 -10.71
CA TYR A 71 5.08 0.00 -10.74
C TYR A 71 4.31 0.86 -9.72
N ILE A 72 3.17 1.40 -10.15
CA ILE A 72 2.22 2.11 -9.29
C ILE A 72 0.97 1.25 -9.17
N SER A 73 0.54 0.92 -7.96
CA SER A 73 -0.74 0.21 -7.77
C SER A 73 -1.88 1.14 -8.18
N THR A 74 -2.73 0.70 -9.12
CA THR A 74 -3.89 1.47 -9.59
C THR A 74 -5.21 0.87 -9.13
N LYS A 75 -5.20 -0.39 -8.72
CA LYS A 75 -6.35 -1.05 -8.11
C LYS A 75 -5.91 -1.94 -6.98
N TYR A 76 -6.45 -1.71 -5.79
CA TYR A 76 -6.10 -2.50 -4.61
C TYR A 76 -7.21 -2.45 -3.56
N ASN A 77 -7.13 -3.33 -2.57
CA ASN A 77 -8.00 -3.23 -1.40
C ASN A 77 -7.17 -3.27 -0.11
N ALA A 78 -7.71 -2.67 0.95
CA ALA A 78 -7.23 -2.77 2.31
C ALA A 78 -8.31 -3.44 3.16
N VAL A 79 -7.96 -4.52 3.86
CA VAL A 79 -8.84 -5.22 4.80
C VAL A 79 -8.31 -4.99 6.20
N PHE A 80 -9.13 -4.41 7.07
CA PHE A 80 -8.76 -4.05 8.43
C PHE A 80 -9.34 -5.05 9.42
N ARG A 81 -8.53 -5.51 10.37
CA ARG A 81 -8.90 -6.53 11.36
C ARG A 81 -8.37 -6.20 12.75
N ASN A 82 -9.02 -6.76 13.76
CA ASN A 82 -8.47 -6.82 15.10
C ASN A 82 -7.28 -7.79 15.12
N PRO A 83 -6.06 -7.35 15.51
CA PRO A 83 -4.87 -8.21 15.48
C PRO A 83 -4.95 -9.41 16.42
N ASN A 84 -5.79 -9.38 17.46
CA ASN A 84 -5.88 -10.45 18.46
C ASN A 84 -7.03 -11.43 18.19
N THR A 85 -8.13 -10.96 17.60
CA THR A 85 -9.36 -11.77 17.40
C THR A 85 -9.63 -12.11 15.93
N ASP A 86 -8.88 -11.51 15.00
CA ASP A 86 -9.11 -11.55 13.55
C ASP A 86 -10.46 -10.96 13.08
N GLU A 87 -11.24 -10.36 13.99
CA GLU A 87 -12.53 -9.74 13.66
C GLU A 87 -12.37 -8.64 12.61
N LEU A 88 -13.21 -8.68 11.57
CA LEU A 88 -13.23 -7.68 10.51
C LEU A 88 -13.69 -6.32 11.06
N ARG A 89 -12.84 -5.30 10.91
CA ARG A 89 -13.11 -3.91 11.31
C ARG A 89 -13.55 -3.04 10.14
N GLY A 90 -13.28 -3.48 8.92
CA GLY A 90 -13.70 -2.78 7.72
C GLY A 90 -12.89 -3.17 6.51
N LYS A 91 -13.27 -2.61 5.37
CA LYS A 91 -12.59 -2.81 4.10
C LYS A 91 -12.66 -1.53 3.29
N SER A 92 -11.59 -1.21 2.58
CA SER A 92 -11.59 -0.19 1.52
C SER A 92 -11.09 -0.80 0.22
N GLU A 93 -11.69 -0.41 -0.90
CA GLU A 93 -11.22 -0.72 -2.25
C GLU A 93 -10.90 0.60 -2.95
N PHE A 94 -9.79 0.64 -3.66
CA PHE A 94 -9.22 1.82 -4.27
C PHE A 94 -9.10 1.59 -5.77
N GLU A 95 -9.56 2.56 -6.55
CA GLU A 95 -9.34 2.65 -7.99
C GLU A 95 -8.75 4.02 -8.31
N GLU A 96 -7.53 4.02 -8.84
CA GLU A 96 -6.73 5.21 -9.07
C GLU A 96 -6.31 5.32 -10.53
N THR A 97 -6.19 6.56 -11.01
CA THR A 97 -5.60 6.88 -12.31
C THR A 97 -4.50 7.90 -12.12
N TYR A 98 -3.50 7.82 -12.99
CA TYR A 98 -2.31 8.66 -12.95
C TYR A 98 -2.00 9.21 -14.33
N GLU A 99 -1.40 10.40 -14.37
CA GLU A 99 -0.86 11.02 -15.57
C GLU A 99 0.64 11.27 -15.37
N ASN A 100 1.44 11.08 -16.43
CA ASN A 100 2.85 11.45 -16.42
C ASN A 100 2.99 12.92 -16.81
N VAL A 101 3.44 13.75 -15.87
CA VAL A 101 3.73 15.17 -16.05
C VAL A 101 5.24 15.36 -15.85
N ASP A 102 5.97 15.54 -16.95
CA ASP A 102 7.43 15.68 -16.98
C ASP A 102 8.20 14.65 -16.14
N GLY A 103 7.80 13.37 -16.25
CA GLY A 103 8.44 12.27 -15.53
C GLY A 103 7.83 11.96 -14.15
N TYR A 104 6.94 12.81 -13.63
CA TYR A 104 6.20 12.54 -12.39
C TYR A 104 4.85 11.93 -12.70
N TYR A 105 4.57 10.75 -12.14
CA TYR A 105 3.23 10.17 -12.20
C TYR A 105 2.37 10.76 -11.07
N LEU A 106 1.38 11.57 -11.44
CA LEU A 106 0.52 12.30 -10.50
C LEU A 106 -0.90 11.75 -10.54
N PRO A 107 -1.57 11.57 -9.38
CA PRO A 107 -2.92 11.03 -9.35
C PRO A 107 -3.92 12.03 -9.96
N THR A 108 -4.75 11.55 -10.88
CA THR A 108 -5.79 12.36 -11.56
C THR A 108 -7.20 12.03 -11.05
N ARG A 109 -7.40 10.81 -10.54
CA ARG A 109 -8.66 10.35 -9.96
C ARG A 109 -8.40 9.25 -8.96
N GLU A 110 -9.14 9.27 -7.86
CA GLU A 110 -9.19 8.18 -6.88
C GLU A 110 -10.65 7.92 -6.51
N VAL A 111 -11.07 6.67 -6.55
CA VAL A 111 -12.37 6.23 -6.03
C VAL A 111 -12.13 5.26 -4.89
N VAL A 112 -12.67 5.58 -3.72
CA VAL A 112 -12.58 4.77 -2.52
C VAL A 112 -13.95 4.22 -2.16
N TYR A 113 -14.08 2.90 -2.21
CA TYR A 113 -15.26 2.18 -1.73
C TYR A 113 -14.95 1.61 -0.35
N SER A 114 -15.62 2.11 0.69
CA SER A 114 -15.38 1.69 2.07
C SER A 114 -16.60 1.02 2.69
N ILE A 115 -16.36 -0.01 3.49
CA ILE A 115 -17.32 -0.68 4.36
C ILE A 115 -16.75 -0.60 5.79
N ASP A 116 -17.46 0.04 6.70
CA ASP A 116 -17.07 0.10 8.12
C ASP A 116 -17.49 -1.17 8.90
N GLU A 117 -17.10 -1.25 10.16
CA GLU A 117 -17.44 -2.36 11.07
C GLU A 117 -18.96 -2.58 11.21
N GLY A 118 -19.76 -1.51 11.08
CA GLY A 118 -21.22 -1.56 11.11
C GLY A 118 -21.84 -1.97 9.77
N GLY A 119 -21.03 -2.25 8.74
CA GLY A 119 -21.47 -2.61 7.40
C GLY A 119 -21.92 -1.42 6.56
N LYS A 120 -21.76 -0.18 7.04
CA LYS A 120 -22.14 1.02 6.29
C LYS A 120 -21.18 1.18 5.11
N LYS A 121 -21.76 1.29 3.92
CA LYS A 121 -21.03 1.51 2.68
C LYS A 121 -20.93 3.00 2.38
N THR A 122 -19.72 3.44 2.01
CA THR A 122 -19.47 4.81 1.53
C THR A 122 -18.64 4.73 0.25
N THR A 123 -18.98 5.56 -0.72
CA THR A 123 -18.11 5.82 -1.88
C THR A 123 -17.65 7.26 -1.80
N THR A 124 -16.36 7.49 -1.96
CA THR A 124 -15.77 8.82 -2.07
C THR A 124 -14.94 8.87 -3.34
N GLU A 125 -15.13 9.92 -4.11
CA GLU A 125 -14.40 10.14 -5.35
C GLU A 125 -13.65 11.47 -5.26
N PHE A 126 -12.36 11.41 -5.56
CA PHE A 126 -11.48 12.56 -5.70
C PHE A 126 -11.13 12.70 -7.19
N SER A 127 -11.17 13.93 -7.67
CA SER A 127 -10.73 14.30 -9.02
C SER A 127 -9.78 15.46 -8.89
N PHE A 128 -8.63 15.35 -9.55
CA PHE A 128 -7.58 16.35 -9.52
C PHE A 128 -7.44 16.94 -10.92
N ASP A 129 -7.69 18.24 -11.04
CA ASP A 129 -7.56 18.99 -12.27
C ASP A 129 -6.54 20.14 -12.14
N LYS A 130 -6.06 20.63 -13.29
CA LYS A 130 -5.06 21.72 -13.38
C LYS A 130 -3.79 21.43 -12.60
N ILE A 131 -3.31 20.19 -12.74
CA ILE A 131 -2.05 19.74 -12.14
C ILE A 131 -0.91 20.34 -12.96
N GLU A 132 -0.03 21.09 -12.31
CA GLU A 132 1.17 21.68 -12.91
C GLU A 132 2.35 21.55 -11.95
N LEU A 133 3.56 21.39 -12.52
CA LEU A 133 4.78 21.46 -11.73
C LEU A 133 5.09 22.91 -11.41
N LEU A 134 5.32 23.19 -10.13
CA LEU A 134 5.76 24.51 -9.70
C LEU A 134 7.26 24.66 -9.92
N GLU A 135 7.68 25.86 -10.31
CA GLU A 135 9.09 26.22 -10.38
C GLU A 135 9.76 26.01 -9.01
N PRO A 136 11.02 25.54 -8.97
CA PRO A 136 11.75 25.38 -7.71
C PRO A 136 11.77 26.71 -6.95
N ALA A 137 11.41 26.68 -5.66
CA ALA A 137 11.56 27.85 -4.81
C ALA A 137 13.05 28.24 -4.78
N THR A 138 13.38 29.44 -5.26
CA THR A 138 14.71 30.02 -5.10
C THR A 138 14.97 30.19 -3.61
N VAL A 139 15.92 29.43 -3.06
CA VAL A 139 16.39 29.54 -1.68
C VAL A 139 17.41 30.68 -1.57
#